data_AF-A0A1H4G9Y6-F1
#
_entry.id   AF-A0A1H4G9Y6-F1
#
_cell.length_a   1.000
_cell.length_b   1.000
_cell.length_c   1.000
_cell.angle_alpha   90.00
_cell.angle_beta   90.00
_cell.angle_gamma   90.00
#
_symmetry.space_group_name_H-M   'P 1'
#
loop_
_entity.id
_entity.type
_entity.pdbx_description
1 polymer ?
#
loop_
_entity_poly.entity_id
_entity_poly.type
_entity_poly.pdbx_seq_one_letter_code
_entity_poly.pdbx_strand_id
1 'polypeptide(L)'
;MAIDPQTVALLKIYIRDFLPIAQKSVGAAPDNVHLWPGAAGQPAEEGGYAPGLGYLAKDKINQRFRQHLWKHAKLRLCLHVMRHLAGKIILDQDPSAMSLVQHLLGHTKIATTQSYYAEVSQLIAQRRYLHLLDQSMRKALRRIDFGIHDT
;
A
#
# COMPACT_ATOMS: atom_id res chain seq x y z
N MET A 1 -9.20 9.08 9.45
CA MET A 1 -8.79 8.25 8.29
C MET A 1 -9.95 7.31 7.98
N ALA A 2 -10.54 7.41 6.80
CA ALA A 2 -11.60 6.51 6.38
C ALA A 2 -10.97 5.24 5.77
N ILE A 3 -11.51 4.07 6.12
CA ILE A 3 -11.12 2.79 5.52
C ILE A 3 -12.04 2.57 4.31
N ASP A 4 -11.47 2.15 3.19
CA ASP A 4 -12.23 1.83 1.97
C ASP A 4 -13.35 0.80 2.25
N PRO A 5 -14.57 0.99 1.71
CA PRO A 5 -15.69 0.08 1.94
C PRO A 5 -15.41 -1.39 1.61
N GLN A 6 -14.62 -1.69 0.58
CA GLN A 6 -14.27 -3.08 0.25
C GLN A 6 -13.34 -3.66 1.32
N THR A 7 -12.38 -2.87 1.79
CA THR A 7 -11.51 -3.24 2.93
C THR A 7 -12.34 -3.50 4.19
N VAL A 8 -13.34 -2.66 4.48
CA VAL A 8 -14.29 -2.89 5.59
C VAL A 8 -15.06 -4.21 5.41
N ALA A 9 -15.54 -4.50 4.19
CA ALA A 9 -16.24 -5.74 3.90
C ALA A 9 -15.34 -6.97 4.12
N LEU A 10 -14.09 -6.91 3.66
CA LEU A 10 -13.09 -7.97 3.87
C LEU A 10 -12.77 -8.17 5.35
N LEU A 11 -12.65 -7.08 6.13
CA LEU A 11 -12.43 -7.16 7.58
C LEU A 11 -13.61 -7.81 8.30
N LYS A 12 -14.85 -7.51 7.90
CA LYS A 12 -16.04 -8.16 8.46
C LYS A 12 -16.06 -9.66 8.18
N ILE A 13 -15.71 -10.08 6.96
CA ILE A 13 -15.57 -11.50 6.59
C ILE A 13 -14.48 -12.15 7.44
N TYR A 14 -13.33 -11.50 7.57
CA TYR A 14 -12.23 -11.99 8.39
C TYR A 14 -12.66 -12.21 9.85
N ILE A 15 -13.29 -11.22 10.47
CA ILE A 15 -13.75 -11.28 11.87
C ILE A 15 -14.77 -12.41 12.05
N ARG A 16 -15.70 -12.57 11.11
CA ARG A 16 -16.76 -13.59 11.19
C ARG A 16 -16.21 -15.02 11.01
N ASP A 17 -15.41 -15.23 9.96
CA ASP A 17 -15.12 -16.59 9.49
C ASP A 17 -13.70 -17.07 9.86
N PHE A 18 -12.73 -16.16 9.91
CA PHE A 18 -11.32 -16.51 9.99
C PHE A 18 -10.69 -16.20 11.35
N LEU A 19 -11.17 -15.17 12.06
CA LEU A 19 -10.66 -14.80 13.38
C LEU A 19 -10.84 -15.93 14.42
N PRO A 20 -11.99 -16.63 14.51
CA PRO A 20 -12.15 -17.76 15.44
C PRO A 20 -11.17 -18.90 15.16
N ILE A 21 -10.89 -19.17 13.87
CA ILE A 21 -9.92 -20.17 13.45
C ILE A 21 -8.50 -19.73 13.83
N ALA A 22 -8.17 -18.46 13.60
CA ALA A 22 -6.87 -17.89 13.97
C ALA A 22 -6.64 -17.95 15.48
N GLN A 23 -7.62 -17.53 16.29
CA GLN A 23 -7.58 -17.60 17.76
C GLN A 23 -7.32 -19.04 18.24
N LYS A 24 -8.09 -20.02 17.74
CA LYS A 24 -7.90 -21.44 18.09
C LYS A 24 -6.51 -21.94 17.68
N SER A 25 -6.02 -21.57 16.50
CA SER A 25 -4.73 -22.05 15.97
C SER A 25 -3.51 -21.61 16.78
N VAL A 26 -3.63 -20.50 17.53
CA VAL A 26 -2.54 -19.94 18.34
C VAL A 26 -2.78 -20.10 19.85
N GLY A 27 -3.88 -20.76 20.25
CA GLY A 27 -4.26 -20.87 21.66
C GLY A 27 -4.55 -19.52 22.31
N ALA A 28 -5.16 -18.60 21.58
CA ALA A 28 -5.53 -17.29 22.12
C ALA A 28 -6.59 -17.44 23.21
N ALA A 29 -6.51 -16.60 24.25
CA ALA A 29 -7.53 -16.54 25.27
C ALA A 29 -8.84 -15.96 24.69
N PRO A 30 -10.02 -16.35 25.21
CA PRO A 30 -11.31 -15.88 24.70
C PRO A 30 -11.49 -14.37 24.74
N ASP A 31 -10.81 -13.70 25.67
CA ASP A 31 -10.81 -12.26 25.91
C ASP A 31 -9.69 -11.50 25.18
N ASN A 32 -8.95 -12.16 24.28
CA ASN A 32 -7.93 -11.50 23.45
C ASN A 32 -8.58 -10.51 22.46
N VAL A 33 -8.26 -9.22 22.64
CA VAL A 33 -8.84 -8.09 21.86
C VAL A 33 -8.18 -7.85 20.50
N HIS A 34 -7.09 -8.54 20.18
CA HIS A 34 -6.31 -8.25 18.97
C HIS A 34 -6.94 -8.85 17.72
N LEU A 35 -7.03 -8.02 16.67
CA LEU A 35 -7.51 -8.45 15.35
C LEU A 35 -6.64 -9.54 14.73
N TRP A 36 -5.33 -9.56 15.00
CA TRP A 36 -4.43 -10.65 14.63
C TRP A 36 -3.84 -11.28 15.89
N PRO A 37 -4.49 -12.31 16.47
CA PRO A 37 -4.05 -12.89 17.72
C PRO A 37 -2.73 -13.65 17.55
N GLY A 38 -1.91 -13.66 18.59
CA GLY A 38 -0.66 -14.41 18.66
C GLY A 38 -0.54 -15.20 19.96
N ALA A 39 0.22 -16.30 19.89
CA ALA A 39 0.49 -17.15 21.06
C ALA A 39 1.46 -16.49 22.08
N ALA A 40 2.17 -15.43 21.67
CA ALA A 40 3.28 -14.87 22.43
C ALA A 40 2.79 -13.85 23.46
N GLY A 41 2.91 -14.21 24.74
CA GLY A 41 2.93 -13.26 25.85
C GLY A 41 4.32 -13.27 26.47
N GLN A 42 4.98 -12.11 26.56
CA GLN A 42 6.06 -11.93 27.54
C GLN A 42 5.42 -11.69 28.91
N PRO A 43 6.04 -12.14 30.03
CA PRO A 43 5.50 -11.89 31.35
C PRO A 43 5.17 -10.39 31.52
N ALA A 44 4.01 -10.11 32.11
CA ALA A 44 3.42 -8.76 32.18
C ALA A 44 4.29 -7.72 32.90
N GLU A 45 5.34 -8.16 33.61
CA GLU A 45 6.25 -7.31 34.39
C GLU A 45 7.08 -6.34 33.52
N GLU A 46 7.32 -6.65 32.23
CA GLU A 46 8.09 -5.79 31.30
C GLU A 46 7.22 -5.21 30.17
N GLY A 47 5.94 -4.95 30.42
CA GLY A 47 5.02 -4.40 29.40
C GLY A 47 4.58 -5.41 28.32
N GLY A 48 4.73 -6.70 28.62
CA GLY A 48 4.24 -7.82 27.80
C GLY A 48 2.77 -8.15 28.05
N TYR A 49 2.16 -8.93 27.15
CA TYR A 49 0.82 -9.49 27.33
C TYR A 49 0.89 -10.81 28.10
N ALA A 50 -0.10 -11.12 28.93
CA ALA A 50 -0.20 -12.45 29.51
C ALA A 50 -0.30 -13.53 28.40
N PRO A 51 0.07 -14.79 28.67
CA PRO A 51 -0.04 -15.88 27.72
C PRO A 51 -1.45 -15.95 27.10
N GLY A 52 -1.53 -16.04 25.77
CA GLY A 52 -2.80 -16.08 25.03
C GLY A 52 -3.46 -14.72 24.77
N LEU A 53 -3.01 -13.64 25.41
CA LEU A 53 -3.53 -12.27 25.20
C LEU A 53 -2.71 -11.42 24.21
N GLY A 54 -1.63 -11.96 23.64
CA GLY A 54 -0.78 -11.23 22.72
C GLY A 54 -1.27 -11.16 21.27
N TYR A 55 -0.54 -10.42 20.46
CA TYR A 55 -0.78 -10.26 19.03
C TYR A 55 0.27 -10.99 18.17
N LEU A 56 -0.05 -11.18 16.89
CA LEU A 56 0.87 -11.77 15.93
C LEU A 56 2.02 -10.82 15.63
N ALA A 57 3.23 -11.21 16.05
CA ALA A 57 4.44 -10.42 15.81
C ALA A 57 4.67 -10.12 14.31
N LYS A 58 5.20 -8.91 14.04
CA LYS A 58 5.48 -8.39 12.69
C LYS A 58 6.29 -9.36 11.82
N ASP A 59 7.34 -9.97 12.38
CA ASP A 59 8.19 -10.87 11.62
C ASP A 59 7.48 -12.18 11.27
N LYS A 60 6.64 -12.69 12.20
CA LYS A 60 5.83 -13.89 11.97
C LYS A 60 4.77 -13.65 10.91
N ILE A 61 4.06 -12.52 10.93
CA ILE A 61 3.07 -12.20 9.89
C ILE A 61 3.76 -12.03 8.52
N ASN A 62 4.91 -11.36 8.47
CA ASN A 62 5.67 -11.18 7.24
C ASN A 62 6.19 -12.51 6.68
N GLN A 63 6.68 -13.40 7.54
CA GLN A 63 7.12 -14.74 7.16
C GLN A 63 5.96 -15.58 6.61
N ARG A 64 4.83 -15.63 7.32
CA ARG A 64 3.61 -16.33 6.87
C ARG A 64 3.12 -15.82 5.52
N PHE A 65 3.10 -14.49 5.35
CA PHE A 65 2.72 -13.85 4.10
C PHE A 65 3.64 -14.27 2.94
N ARG A 66 4.96 -14.22 3.13
CA ARG A 66 5.96 -14.66 2.13
C ARG A 66 5.77 -16.12 1.74
N GLN A 67 5.61 -17.00 2.74
CA GLN A 67 5.40 -18.42 2.53
C GLN A 67 4.11 -18.70 1.76
N HIS A 68 3.02 -18.00 2.10
CA HIS A 68 1.73 -18.13 1.43
C HIS A 68 1.83 -17.72 -0.05
N LEU A 69 2.39 -16.55 -0.34
CA LEU A 69 2.57 -16.08 -1.72
C LEU A 69 3.50 -16.98 -2.53
N TRP A 70 4.58 -17.49 -1.95
CA TRP A 70 5.44 -18.44 -2.64
C TRP A 70 4.73 -19.77 -2.92
N LYS A 71 3.96 -20.28 -1.95
CA LYS A 71 3.23 -21.55 -2.08
C LYS A 71 2.20 -21.48 -3.20
N HIS A 72 1.40 -20.42 -3.25
CA HIS A 72 0.22 -20.33 -4.13
C HIS A 72 0.45 -19.55 -5.42
N ALA A 73 1.36 -18.58 -5.43
CA ALA A 73 1.57 -17.69 -6.58
C ALA A 73 3.01 -17.67 -7.11
N LYS A 74 3.95 -18.38 -6.44
CA LYS A 74 5.40 -18.34 -6.77
C LYS A 74 5.98 -16.92 -6.79
N LEU A 75 5.37 -16.01 -6.02
CA LEU A 75 5.81 -14.63 -5.90
C LEU A 75 6.77 -14.47 -4.72
N ARG A 76 7.93 -13.86 -4.96
CA ARG A 76 8.89 -13.46 -3.91
C ARG A 76 8.54 -12.07 -3.39
N LEU A 77 7.53 -12.00 -2.53
CA LEU A 77 6.99 -10.72 -2.08
C LEU A 77 6.74 -10.73 -0.56
N CYS A 78 7.06 -9.62 0.12
CA CYS A 78 6.86 -9.42 1.55
C CYS A 78 5.97 -8.20 1.85
N LEU A 79 5.50 -8.04 3.09
CA LEU A 79 4.59 -6.95 3.45
C LEU A 79 5.18 -5.55 3.22
N HIS A 80 6.49 -5.39 3.44
CA HIS A 80 7.17 -4.13 3.14
C HIS A 80 7.16 -3.84 1.62
N VAL A 81 7.42 -4.86 0.80
CA VAL A 81 7.35 -4.73 -0.67
C VAL A 81 5.92 -4.50 -1.14
N MET A 82 4.89 -5.14 -0.55
CA MET A 82 3.48 -4.82 -0.83
C MET A 82 3.20 -3.33 -0.61
N ARG A 83 3.71 -2.78 0.49
CA ARG A 83 3.54 -1.37 0.82
C ARG A 83 4.12 -0.45 -0.26
N HIS A 84 5.32 -0.77 -0.75
CA HIS A 84 5.94 -0.04 -1.87
C HIS A 84 5.22 -0.26 -3.20
N LEU A 85 4.71 -1.47 -3.45
CA LEU A 85 3.92 -1.75 -4.65
C LEU A 85 2.67 -0.86 -4.73
N ALA A 86 1.96 -0.67 -3.61
CA ALA A 86 0.84 0.26 -3.55
C ALA A 86 1.25 1.71 -3.89
N GLY A 87 2.37 2.17 -3.33
CA GLY A 87 2.93 3.49 -3.65
C GLY A 87 3.30 3.63 -5.12
N LYS A 88 3.91 2.60 -5.71
CA LYS A 88 4.26 2.55 -7.13
C LYS A 88 3.01 2.64 -8.02
N ILE A 89 1.97 1.85 -7.74
CA ILE A 89 0.71 1.87 -8.53
C ILE A 89 0.10 3.27 -8.52
N ILE A 90 0.11 3.96 -7.38
CA ILE A 90 -0.38 5.33 -7.27
C ILE A 90 0.45 6.28 -8.14
N LEU A 91 1.78 6.21 -8.10
CA LEU A 91 2.65 7.11 -8.89
C LEU A 91 2.63 6.79 -10.39
N ASP A 92 2.45 5.53 -10.77
CA ASP A 92 2.30 5.12 -12.15
C ASP A 92 0.98 5.68 -12.75
N GLN A 93 -0.06 5.90 -11.92
CA GLN A 93 -1.33 6.54 -12.31
C GLN A 93 -1.31 8.07 -12.21
N ASP A 94 -0.88 8.61 -11.07
CA ASP A 94 -0.68 10.05 -10.86
C ASP A 94 0.73 10.35 -10.32
N PRO A 95 1.64 10.82 -11.20
CA PRO A 95 3.03 11.08 -10.85
C PRO A 95 3.21 12.26 -9.89
N SER A 96 2.23 13.17 -9.82
CA SER A 96 2.24 14.29 -8.88
C SER A 96 1.87 13.89 -7.45
N ALA A 97 1.40 12.65 -7.21
CA ALA A 97 0.92 12.18 -5.92
C ALA A 97 2.03 11.80 -4.92
N MET A 98 3.24 12.37 -5.03
CA MET A 98 4.39 12.04 -4.17
C MET A 98 4.12 12.28 -2.68
N SER A 99 3.42 13.38 -2.35
CA SER A 99 3.04 13.72 -0.97
C SER A 99 2.00 12.74 -0.39
N LEU A 100 1.07 12.27 -1.23
CA LEU A 100 0.11 11.23 -0.87
C LEU A 100 0.83 9.90 -0.58
N VAL A 101 1.75 9.50 -1.45
CA VAL A 101 2.53 8.26 -1.25
C VAL A 101 3.42 8.36 -0.02
N GLN A 102 4.03 9.53 0.26
CA GLN A 102 4.76 9.74 1.51
C GLN A 102 3.88 9.48 2.74
N HIS A 103 2.66 10.04 2.77
CA HIS A 103 1.71 9.82 3.85
C HIS A 103 1.30 8.34 3.95
N LEU A 104 0.98 7.69 2.84
CA LEU A 104 0.62 6.26 2.79
C LEU A 104 1.77 5.37 3.31
N LEU A 105 3.01 5.71 2.97
CA LEU A 105 4.21 5.00 3.43
C LEU A 105 4.62 5.36 4.87
N GLY A 106 4.03 6.40 5.46
CA GLY A 106 4.36 6.88 6.79
C GLY A 106 5.80 7.39 6.90
N HIS A 107 6.37 7.86 5.79
CA HIS A 107 7.73 8.40 5.79
C HIS A 107 7.71 9.83 6.30
N THR A 108 8.49 10.11 7.34
CA THR A 108 8.61 11.46 7.91
C THR A 108 9.19 12.46 6.91
N LYS A 109 10.15 12.01 6.09
CA LYS A 109 10.84 12.84 5.09
C LYS A 109 10.42 12.45 3.68
N ILE A 110 10.03 13.44 2.87
CA ILE A 110 9.69 13.23 1.46
C ILE A 110 10.88 12.68 0.65
N ALA A 111 12.11 13.08 1.04
CA ALA A 111 13.34 12.59 0.44
C ALA A 111 13.45 11.05 0.51
N THR A 112 12.99 10.44 1.60
CA THR A 112 12.96 8.98 1.75
C THR A 112 12.01 8.34 0.73
N THR A 113 10.85 8.93 0.48
CA THR A 113 9.93 8.46 -0.56
C THR A 113 10.52 8.66 -1.95
N GLN A 114 11.10 9.84 -2.22
CA GLN A 114 11.74 10.16 -3.50
C GLN A 114 12.87 9.20 -3.84
N SER A 115 13.72 8.80 -2.88
CA SER A 115 14.82 7.85 -3.15
C SER A 115 14.33 6.49 -3.64
N TYR A 116 13.12 6.06 -3.27
CA TYR A 116 12.53 4.81 -3.78
C TYR A 116 11.98 4.93 -5.20
N TYR A 117 11.67 6.15 -5.67
CA TYR A 117 10.95 6.36 -6.92
C TYR A 117 11.63 7.37 -7.85
N ALA A 118 12.87 7.79 -7.59
CA ALA A 118 13.54 8.88 -8.31
C ALA A 118 13.62 8.62 -9.83
N GLU A 119 14.00 7.41 -10.22
CA GLU A 119 14.08 7.03 -11.65
C GLU A 119 12.70 6.99 -12.32
N VAL A 120 11.70 6.47 -11.60
CA VAL A 120 10.30 6.40 -12.05
C VAL A 120 9.73 7.82 -12.20
N SER A 121 10.04 8.71 -11.24
CA SER A 121 9.60 10.10 -11.24
C SER A 121 10.16 10.89 -12.42
N GLN A 122 11.43 10.67 -12.81
CA GLN A 122 12.04 11.37 -13.94
C GLN A 122 11.40 10.97 -15.27
N LEU A 123 11.31 9.66 -15.53
CA LEU A 123 10.75 9.14 -16.78
C LEU A 123 9.28 9.55 -16.97
N ILE A 124 8.53 9.52 -15.87
CA ILE A 124 7.13 9.90 -15.90
C ILE A 124 6.94 11.42 -16.00
N ALA A 125 7.76 12.22 -15.31
CA ALA A 125 7.74 13.68 -15.46
C ALA A 125 8.01 14.09 -16.91
N GLN A 126 8.96 13.43 -17.56
CA GLN A 126 9.26 13.66 -18.97
C GLN A 126 8.06 13.32 -19.88
N ARG A 127 7.41 12.17 -19.66
CA ARG A 127 6.19 11.79 -20.40
C ARG A 127 5.06 12.80 -20.21
N ARG A 128 4.85 13.28 -18.99
CA ARG A 128 3.78 14.25 -18.70
C ARG A 128 4.08 15.63 -19.28
N TYR A 129 5.33 16.07 -19.25
CA TYR A 129 5.78 17.29 -19.93
C TYR A 129 5.48 17.24 -21.43
N LEU A 130 5.86 16.15 -22.11
CA LEU A 130 5.59 15.96 -23.54
C LEU A 130 4.09 15.97 -23.84
N HIS A 131 3.28 15.33 -22.99
CA HIS A 131 1.83 15.30 -23.16
C HIS A 131 1.19 16.70 -23.03
N LEU A 132 1.63 17.50 -22.04
CA LEU A 132 1.15 18.87 -21.83
C LEU A 132 1.55 19.80 -22.98
N LEU A 133 2.75 19.63 -23.54
CA LEU A 133 3.18 20.35 -24.74
C LEU A 133 2.30 20.00 -25.93
N ASP A 134 2.08 18.72 -26.23
CA ASP A 134 1.24 18.30 -27.36
C ASP A 134 -0.19 18.85 -27.24
N GLN A 135 -0.77 18.79 -26.03
CA GLN A 135 -2.09 19.35 -25.77
C GLN A 135 -2.14 20.87 -26.00
N SER A 136 -1.10 21.59 -25.58
CA SER A 136 -0.99 23.04 -25.75
C SER A 136 -0.79 23.41 -27.23
N MET A 137 0.03 22.66 -27.97
CA MET A 137 0.22 22.83 -29.41
C MET A 137 -1.08 22.62 -30.18
N ARG A 138 -1.83 21.54 -29.88
CA ARG A 138 -3.14 21.29 -30.50
C ARG A 138 -4.15 22.41 -30.25
N LYS A 139 -4.16 22.98 -29.03
CA LYS A 139 -5.01 24.14 -28.70
C LYS A 139 -4.60 25.39 -29.45
N ALA A 140 -3.30 25.65 -29.59
CA ALA A 140 -2.79 26.80 -30.34
C ALA A 140 -3.11 26.69 -31.83
N LEU A 141 -2.86 25.53 -32.45
CA LEU A 141 -3.16 25.29 -33.87
C LEU A 141 -4.65 25.40 -34.20
N ARG A 142 -5.55 24.99 -33.29
CA ARG A 142 -7.01 25.20 -33.45
C ARG A 142 -7.44 26.66 -33.44
N ARG A 143 -6.65 27.56 -32.87
CA ARG A 143 -6.93 29.01 -32.82
C ARG A 143 -6.36 29.77 -34.00
N ILE A 144 -5.50 29.15 -34.81
CA ILE A 144 -4.97 29.73 -36.03
C ILE A 144 -5.98 29.41 -37.13
N ASP A 145 -6.79 30.41 -37.50
CA ASP A 145 -7.64 30.34 -38.68
C ASP A 145 -6.73 30.56 -39.90
N PHE A 146 -6.48 29.50 -40.66
CA PHE A 146 -5.78 29.64 -41.93
C PHE A 146 -6.80 30.17 -42.94
N GLY A 147 -6.92 31.50 -43.01
CA GLY A 147 -7.62 32.17 -44.10
C GLY A 147 -6.91 31.85 -45.41
N ILE A 148 -7.34 30.77 -46.07
CA ILE A 148 -6.99 30.50 -47.46
C ILE A 148 -7.78 31.53 -48.27
N HIS A 149 -7.13 32.64 -48.61
CA HIS A 149 -7.63 33.52 -49.65
C HIS A 149 -7.32 32.86 -50.99
N ASP A 150 -8.31 32.13 -51.53
CA ASP A 150 -8.32 31.77 -52.94
C ASP A 150 -8.31 33.07 -53.76
N THR A 151 -7.29 33.20 -54.60
CA THR A 151 -7.09 34.30 -55.55
C THR A 151 -7.58 33.88 -56.93
#